data_AF-A0AA96Q5Q2-F1
#
_entry.id   AF-A0AA96Q5Q2-F1
#
_cell.length_a   1.000
_cell.length_b   1.000
_cell.length_c   1.000
_cell.angle_alpha   90.00
_cell.angle_beta   90.00
_cell.angle_gamma   90.00
#
_symmetry.space_group_name_H-M   'P 1'
#
loop_
_entity.id
_entity.type
_entity.pdbx_description
1 polymer ?
#
loop_
_entity_poly.entity_id
_entity_poly.type
_entity_poly.pdbx_seq_one_letter_code
_entity_poly.pdbx_strand_id
1 'polypeptide(L)'
;MEERERKYAIIDKKDSDDPGDWEVSFQDIPGVKMMSSCWPLVDGGDCWFSLCDPAVQDVRLNVTETDDGTKISISGTIYVVSSNDASGTYYANPVYETADGELYVQAGNGFANEGGAAEGGSFQMGLGDPESSGSVSLTYAWMNRPVSITVVQMDKNNEALSRETYDPGTLPETLRTESGAAYLLVEIEKTDGDGNSYMERQLYDPSDKEQLITFYAMENGLMGAQDTTVEWQAGE
;
A
#
# COMPACT_ATOMS: atom_id res chain seq x y z
N MET A 1 -29.19 -13.54 16.33
CA MET A 1 -27.93 -13.05 15.78
C MET A 1 -27.34 -14.23 15.03
N GLU A 2 -27.42 -14.23 13.69
CA GLU A 2 -26.85 -15.31 12.90
C GLU A 2 -25.34 -15.32 13.11
N GLU A 3 -24.80 -16.49 13.45
CA GLU A 3 -23.37 -16.70 13.57
C GLU A 3 -22.76 -16.62 12.16
N ARG A 4 -22.05 -15.53 11.87
CA ARG A 4 -21.39 -15.35 10.56
C ARG A 4 -20.33 -16.43 10.41
N GLU A 5 -20.36 -17.13 9.27
CA GLU A 5 -19.40 -18.17 8.93
C GLU A 5 -17.96 -17.67 9.10
N ARG A 6 -17.14 -18.47 9.78
CA ARG A 6 -15.71 -18.19 10.01
C ARG A 6 -14.90 -19.04 9.04
N LYS A 7 -14.04 -18.40 8.25
CA LYS A 7 -13.03 -19.09 7.44
C LYS A 7 -11.67 -18.88 8.08
N TYR A 8 -11.05 -19.98 8.52
CA TYR A 8 -9.75 -19.95 9.20
C TYR A 8 -8.60 -19.83 8.20
N ALA A 9 -7.55 -19.11 8.60
CA ALA A 9 -6.37 -18.88 7.80
C ALA A 9 -5.50 -20.15 7.68
N ILE A 10 -4.80 -20.26 6.56
CA ILE A 10 -3.66 -21.14 6.37
C ILE A 10 -2.41 -20.26 6.49
N ILE A 11 -1.53 -20.61 7.43
CA ILE A 11 -0.29 -19.87 7.71
C ILE A 11 0.90 -20.74 7.31
N ASP A 12 1.63 -20.32 6.27
CA ASP A 12 2.93 -20.88 5.94
C ASP A 12 4.02 -20.03 6.60
N LYS A 13 4.76 -20.63 7.53
CA LYS A 13 5.79 -19.94 8.30
C LYS A 13 7.13 -19.81 7.57
N LYS A 14 7.31 -20.47 6.43
CA LYS A 14 8.57 -20.49 5.65
C LYS A 14 9.81 -20.83 6.50
N ASP A 15 9.64 -21.73 7.47
CA ASP A 15 10.67 -22.11 8.46
C ASP A 15 11.23 -20.92 9.28
N SER A 16 10.49 -19.80 9.38
CA SER A 16 10.85 -18.63 10.17
C SER A 16 10.02 -18.52 11.45
N ASP A 17 10.68 -18.14 12.54
CA ASP A 17 10.01 -17.75 13.79
C ASP A 17 9.53 -16.29 13.76
N ASP A 18 9.92 -15.51 12.74
CA ASP A 18 9.46 -14.14 12.52
C ASP A 18 8.15 -14.14 11.74
N PRO A 19 7.04 -13.66 12.32
CA PRO A 19 5.77 -13.55 11.62
C PRO A 19 5.78 -12.63 10.40
N GLY A 20 6.74 -11.69 10.31
CA GLY A 20 6.93 -10.86 9.12
C GLY A 20 7.22 -11.68 7.86
N ASP A 21 7.79 -12.88 8.03
CA ASP A 21 8.06 -13.81 6.94
C ASP A 21 6.87 -14.75 6.63
N TRP A 22 5.85 -14.77 7.48
CA TRP A 22 4.74 -15.71 7.36
C TRP A 22 3.80 -15.31 6.22
N GLU A 23 3.36 -16.31 5.46
CA GLU A 23 2.37 -16.15 4.42
C GLU A 23 1.01 -16.59 4.94
N VAL A 24 0.12 -15.62 5.14
CA VAL A 24 -1.23 -15.82 5.63
C VAL A 24 -2.22 -15.75 4.46
N SER A 25 -3.03 -16.79 4.29
CA SER A 25 -4.08 -16.86 3.27
C SER A 25 -5.39 -17.38 3.85
N PHE A 26 -6.53 -16.94 3.29
CA PHE A 26 -7.86 -17.39 3.70
C PHE A 26 -8.46 -18.32 2.65
N GLN A 27 -7.74 -19.41 2.35
CA GLN A 27 -8.15 -20.46 1.42
C GLN A 27 -8.43 -19.92 0.02
N ASP A 28 -9.69 -19.97 -0.41
CA ASP A 28 -10.19 -19.64 -1.74
C ASP A 28 -10.66 -18.18 -1.88
N ILE A 29 -10.45 -17.34 -0.86
CA ILE A 29 -10.87 -15.94 -0.89
C ILE A 29 -9.79 -15.09 -1.59
N PRO A 30 -10.03 -14.62 -2.83
CA PRO A 30 -9.12 -13.68 -3.47
C PRO A 30 -9.23 -12.31 -2.79
N GLY A 31 -8.12 -11.59 -2.72
CA GLY A 31 -8.11 -10.24 -2.18
C GLY A 31 -6.72 -9.77 -1.83
N VAL A 32 -6.68 -8.65 -1.12
CA VAL A 32 -5.46 -8.07 -0.57
C VAL A 32 -5.59 -8.00 0.94
N LYS A 33 -4.49 -8.26 1.66
CA LYS A 33 -4.47 -8.30 3.12
C LYS A 33 -3.88 -7.01 3.71
N MET A 34 -4.48 -6.60 4.83
CA MET A 34 -3.95 -5.60 5.74
C MET A 34 -4.30 -6.06 7.15
N MET A 35 -3.28 -6.43 7.93
CA MET A 35 -3.43 -6.94 9.28
C MET A 35 -2.38 -6.29 10.19
N SER A 36 -2.66 -6.26 11.49
CA SER A 36 -1.67 -5.90 12.51
C SER A 36 -1.54 -7.07 13.47
N SER A 37 -0.32 -7.39 13.88
CA SER A 37 -0.03 -8.45 14.83
C SER A 37 0.89 -7.94 15.93
N CYS A 38 0.68 -8.46 17.14
CA CYS A 38 1.54 -8.24 18.29
C CYS A 38 2.51 -9.42 18.42
N TRP A 39 3.75 -9.14 18.81
CA TRP A 39 4.72 -10.16 19.12
C TRP A 39 5.52 -9.84 20.39
N PRO A 40 5.61 -10.77 21.35
CA PRO A 40 6.37 -10.55 22.57
C PRO A 40 7.88 -10.61 22.26
N LEU A 41 8.60 -9.59 22.68
CA LEU A 41 10.05 -9.50 22.63
C LEU A 41 10.69 -10.32 23.75
N VAL A 42 11.89 -10.84 23.48
CA VAL A 42 12.68 -11.68 24.40
C VAL A 42 13.03 -10.95 25.70
N ASP A 43 13.11 -9.61 25.68
CA ASP A 43 13.42 -8.76 26.82
C ASP A 43 12.18 -8.31 27.63
N GLY A 44 10.98 -8.77 27.26
CA GLY A 44 9.76 -8.56 28.03
C GLY A 44 8.91 -7.34 27.61
N GLY A 45 9.06 -6.87 26.38
CA GLY A 45 8.13 -5.92 25.74
C GLY A 45 7.29 -6.56 24.63
N ASP A 46 6.38 -5.80 24.02
CA ASP A 46 5.60 -6.21 22.86
C ASP A 46 6.01 -5.35 21.64
N CYS A 47 6.13 -5.96 20.46
CA CYS A 47 6.29 -5.25 19.20
C CYS A 47 5.07 -5.46 18.31
N TRP A 48 4.69 -4.41 17.59
CA TRP A 48 3.54 -4.42 16.69
C TRP A 48 4.02 -4.16 15.27
N PHE A 49 3.57 -4.97 14.33
CA PHE A 49 3.89 -4.81 12.91
C PHE A 49 2.65 -5.04 12.05
N SER A 50 2.68 -4.46 10.86
CA SER A 50 1.61 -4.60 9.87
C SER A 50 2.01 -5.61 8.80
N LEU A 51 1.11 -6.55 8.50
CA LEU A 51 1.23 -7.47 7.37
C LEU A 51 0.31 -6.97 6.26
N CYS A 52 0.91 -6.42 5.20
CA CYS A 52 0.19 -5.77 4.12
C CYS A 52 0.65 -6.27 2.76
N ASP A 53 -0.28 -6.44 1.83
CA ASP A 53 0.06 -6.65 0.42
C ASP A 53 0.56 -5.37 -0.24
N PRO A 54 1.36 -5.45 -1.31
CA PRO A 54 1.83 -4.28 -2.07
C PRO A 54 0.72 -3.39 -2.65
N ALA A 55 -0.54 -3.84 -2.64
CA ALA A 55 -1.69 -3.02 -3.05
C ALA A 55 -2.22 -2.10 -1.94
N VAL A 56 -1.78 -2.30 -0.69
CA VAL A 56 -2.20 -1.51 0.47
C VAL A 56 -1.09 -0.53 0.83
N GLN A 57 -1.39 0.75 0.64
CA GLN A 57 -0.46 1.87 0.76
C GLN A 57 -0.80 2.73 1.98
N ASP A 58 0.06 3.67 2.32
CA ASP A 58 -0.12 4.60 3.45
C ASP A 58 -0.50 3.91 4.77
N VAL A 59 0.08 2.73 5.01
CA VAL A 59 -0.27 1.93 6.19
C VAL A 59 0.18 2.65 7.44
N ARG A 60 -0.75 2.92 8.36
CA ARG A 60 -0.46 3.53 9.66
C ARG A 60 -1.00 2.64 10.77
N LEU A 61 -0.15 2.36 11.74
CA LEU A 61 -0.49 1.62 12.94
C LEU A 61 -0.33 2.55 14.14
N ASN A 62 -1.42 2.75 14.89
CA ASN A 62 -1.36 3.45 16.18
C ASN A 62 -1.75 2.48 17.29
N VAL A 63 -0.85 2.36 18.27
CA VAL A 63 -1.06 1.60 19.48
C VAL A 63 -1.13 2.59 20.64
N THR A 64 -2.17 2.49 21.46
CA THR A 64 -2.37 3.34 22.63
C THR A 64 -2.59 2.45 23.85
N GLU A 65 -1.68 2.54 24.82
CA GLU A 65 -1.81 1.85 26.09
C GLU A 65 -2.48 2.77 27.11
N THR A 66 -3.54 2.28 27.75
CA THR A 66 -4.21 2.96 28.87
C THR A 66 -4.41 2.00 30.04
N ASP A 67 -4.84 2.53 31.19
CA ASP A 67 -5.20 1.70 32.35
C ASP A 67 -6.35 0.71 32.05
N ASP A 68 -7.13 0.97 30.99
CA ASP A 68 -8.22 0.11 30.51
C ASP A 68 -7.75 -0.94 29.47
N GLY A 69 -6.45 -0.99 29.19
CA GLY A 69 -5.82 -1.92 28.24
C GLY A 69 -5.27 -1.24 26.98
N THR A 70 -4.86 -2.07 26.03
CA THR A 70 -4.23 -1.64 24.77
C THR A 70 -5.29 -1.44 23.70
N LYS A 71 -5.31 -0.26 23.06
CA LYS A 71 -6.11 0.02 21.87
C LYS A 71 -5.22 0.06 20.63
N ILE A 72 -5.64 -0.65 19.58
CA ILE A 72 -4.93 -0.69 18.31
C ILE A 72 -5.82 -0.12 17.21
N SER A 73 -5.24 0.75 16.38
CA SER A 73 -5.88 1.22 15.16
C SER A 73 -4.93 1.07 13.99
N ILE A 74 -5.40 0.44 12.91
CA ILE A 74 -4.66 0.34 11.65
C ILE A 74 -5.44 1.02 10.53
N SER A 75 -4.76 1.78 9.70
CA SER A 75 -5.35 2.36 8.49
C SER A 75 -4.50 2.10 7.27
N GLY A 76 -5.11 2.07 6.09
CA GLY A 76 -4.41 1.99 4.81
C GLY A 76 -5.25 2.48 3.64
N THR A 77 -4.59 2.76 2.53
CA THR A 77 -5.18 3.22 1.28
C THR A 77 -5.02 2.13 0.21
N ILE A 78 -6.12 1.73 -0.41
CA ILE A 78 -6.13 0.87 -1.59
C ILE A 78 -6.38 1.78 -2.80
N TYR A 79 -5.38 1.86 -3.67
CA TYR A 79 -5.52 2.58 -4.92
C TYR A 79 -6.14 1.67 -5.98
N VAL A 80 -7.18 2.17 -6.65
CA VAL A 80 -7.93 1.47 -7.68
C VAL A 80 -7.70 2.18 -9.01
N VAL A 81 -7.49 1.42 -10.07
CA VAL A 81 -7.39 1.99 -11.43
C VAL A 81 -8.72 2.68 -11.76
N SER A 82 -8.64 3.98 -12.06
CA SER A 82 -9.77 4.75 -12.53
C SER A 82 -10.28 4.20 -13.87
N SER A 83 -11.59 4.23 -14.06
CA SER A 83 -12.21 3.91 -15.34
C SER A 83 -13.62 4.50 -15.38
N ASN A 84 -14.05 4.87 -16.58
CA ASN A 84 -15.40 5.38 -16.83
C ASN A 84 -16.47 4.28 -16.72
N ASP A 85 -16.04 3.02 -16.83
CA ASP A 85 -16.87 1.82 -16.67
C ASP A 85 -16.53 1.06 -15.37
N ALA A 86 -15.80 1.69 -14.43
CA ALA A 86 -15.44 1.10 -13.14
C ALA A 86 -16.66 0.89 -12.23
N SER A 87 -17.52 -0.04 -12.61
CA SER A 87 -18.46 -0.68 -11.71
C SER A 87 -17.73 -1.78 -10.97
N GLY A 88 -17.69 -1.68 -9.64
CA GLY A 88 -16.97 -2.60 -8.80
C GLY A 88 -17.66 -2.73 -7.46
N THR A 89 -17.70 -3.94 -6.93
CA THR A 89 -18.14 -4.18 -5.55
C THR A 89 -16.92 -4.54 -4.73
N TYR A 90 -16.67 -3.73 -3.70
CA TYR A 90 -15.53 -3.86 -2.82
C TYR A 90 -16.03 -4.31 -1.46
N TYR A 91 -15.45 -5.39 -0.94
CA TYR A 91 -15.74 -5.91 0.39
C TYR A 91 -14.51 -5.75 1.25
N ALA A 92 -14.70 -5.35 2.51
CA ALA A 92 -13.67 -5.47 3.50
C ALA A 92 -14.15 -6.37 4.62
N ASN A 93 -13.47 -7.50 4.73
CA ASN A 93 -13.80 -8.58 5.63
C ASN A 93 -12.87 -8.49 6.85
N PRO A 94 -13.39 -8.29 8.07
CA PRO A 94 -12.55 -8.24 9.25
C PRO A 94 -11.90 -9.59 9.52
N VAL A 95 -10.63 -9.54 9.87
CA VAL A 95 -9.83 -10.67 10.36
C VAL A 95 -9.72 -10.54 11.86
N TYR A 96 -9.91 -11.67 12.56
CA TYR A 96 -9.84 -11.77 14.01
C TYR A 96 -8.87 -12.87 14.41
N GLU A 97 -8.33 -12.74 15.61
CA GLU A 97 -7.50 -13.74 16.26
C GLU A 97 -8.28 -14.36 17.43
N THR A 98 -8.22 -15.68 17.55
CA THR A 98 -8.77 -16.42 18.70
C THR A 98 -7.79 -16.41 19.88
N ALA A 99 -8.26 -16.78 21.07
CA ALA A 99 -7.38 -16.91 22.24
C ALA A 99 -6.26 -17.96 22.05
N ASP A 100 -6.46 -18.93 21.15
CA ASP A 100 -5.48 -19.97 20.82
C ASP A 100 -4.52 -19.54 19.68
N GLY A 101 -4.61 -18.29 19.20
CA GLY A 101 -3.76 -17.72 18.16
C GLY A 101 -4.17 -18.07 16.72
N GLU A 102 -5.32 -18.72 16.52
CA GLU A 102 -5.85 -18.98 15.18
C GLU A 102 -6.46 -17.72 14.58
N LEU A 103 -6.12 -17.42 13.32
CA LEU A 103 -6.71 -16.32 12.56
C LEU A 103 -7.93 -16.80 11.78
N TYR A 104 -9.01 -16.01 11.77
CA TYR A 104 -10.18 -16.26 10.93
C TYR A 104 -10.75 -14.97 10.36
N VAL A 105 -11.35 -15.07 9.18
CA VAL A 105 -12.07 -13.99 8.51
C VAL A 105 -13.58 -14.24 8.61
N GLN A 106 -14.35 -13.16 8.76
CA GLN A 106 -15.80 -13.17 8.66
C GLN A 106 -16.28 -12.23 7.56
N ALA A 107 -17.44 -12.55 6.97
CA ALA A 107 -18.08 -11.66 6.00
C ALA A 107 -18.28 -10.28 6.62
N GLY A 108 -17.69 -9.26 6.01
CA GLY A 108 -17.75 -7.88 6.45
C GLY A 108 -18.78 -7.06 5.68
N ASN A 109 -18.52 -5.76 5.59
CA ASN A 109 -19.33 -4.85 4.81
C ASN A 109 -18.62 -4.53 3.50
N GLY A 110 -19.38 -4.03 2.54
CA GLY A 110 -18.85 -3.57 1.27
C GLY A 110 -19.64 -2.42 0.72
N PHE A 111 -19.13 -1.86 -0.36
CA PHE A 111 -19.82 -0.85 -1.15
C PHE A 111 -19.71 -1.20 -2.63
N ALA A 112 -20.71 -0.79 -3.39
CA ALA A 112 -20.66 -0.78 -4.84
C ALA A 112 -20.37 0.64 -5.31
N ASN A 113 -19.46 0.77 -6.28
CA ASN A 113 -19.33 1.98 -7.06
C ASN A 113 -20.08 1.77 -8.38
N GLU A 114 -21.01 2.67 -8.70
CA GLU A 114 -21.74 2.71 -9.97
C GLU A 114 -21.45 4.05 -10.66
N GLY A 115 -21.06 4.01 -11.94
CA GLY A 115 -20.90 5.21 -12.77
C GLY A 115 -19.47 5.71 -13.01
N GLY A 116 -18.48 4.83 -12.87
CA GLY A 116 -17.07 5.19 -13.06
C GLY A 116 -16.53 6.08 -11.94
N ALA A 117 -15.21 6.09 -11.76
CA ALA A 117 -14.56 6.99 -10.82
C ALA A 117 -13.30 7.58 -11.42
N ALA A 118 -13.27 8.91 -11.43
CA ALA A 118 -12.12 9.69 -11.87
C ALA A 118 -11.04 9.73 -10.79
N GLU A 119 -9.80 9.96 -11.22
CA GLU A 119 -8.67 10.18 -10.32
C GLU A 119 -8.97 11.30 -9.30
N GLY A 120 -8.54 11.09 -8.06
CA GLY A 120 -8.76 12.03 -6.94
C GLY A 120 -10.08 11.81 -6.18
N GLY A 121 -10.99 10.98 -6.70
CA GLY A 121 -12.11 10.46 -5.91
C GLY A 121 -11.62 9.51 -4.81
N SER A 122 -12.31 9.49 -3.67
CA SER A 122 -12.04 8.52 -2.61
C SER A 122 -13.28 8.16 -1.80
N PHE A 123 -13.24 6.98 -1.16
CA PHE A 123 -14.26 6.49 -0.25
C PHE A 123 -13.59 5.83 0.96
N GLN A 124 -14.02 6.16 2.17
CA GLN A 124 -13.47 5.61 3.40
C GLN A 124 -14.45 4.67 4.08
N MET A 125 -13.96 3.52 4.53
CA MET A 125 -14.71 2.51 5.26
C MET A 125 -14.00 2.17 6.58
N GLY A 126 -14.69 2.40 7.69
CA GLY A 126 -14.27 1.91 9.00
C GLY A 126 -14.78 0.50 9.26
N LEU A 127 -13.93 -0.36 9.82
CA LEU A 127 -14.29 -1.67 10.36
C LEU A 127 -13.86 -1.71 11.82
N GLY A 128 -14.62 -2.45 12.61
CA GLY A 128 -14.36 -2.58 14.05
C GLY A 128 -15.67 -2.55 14.83
N ASP A 129 -15.65 -3.23 15.95
CA ASP A 129 -16.72 -3.12 16.93
C ASP A 129 -16.38 -1.95 17.86
N PRO A 130 -17.31 -1.00 18.11
CA PRO A 130 -17.11 0.07 19.10
C PRO A 130 -16.68 -0.43 20.48
N GLU A 131 -17.04 -1.66 20.84
CA GLU A 131 -16.66 -2.30 22.11
C GLU A 131 -15.33 -3.06 22.06
N SER A 132 -14.74 -3.23 20.86
CA SER A 132 -13.43 -3.88 20.71
C SER A 132 -12.27 -2.93 20.91
N SER A 133 -11.12 -3.48 21.34
CA SER A 133 -9.85 -2.76 21.44
C SER A 133 -9.22 -2.43 20.08
N GLY A 134 -9.77 -2.94 18.98
CA GLY A 134 -9.24 -2.80 17.63
C GLY A 134 -10.13 -1.97 16.71
N SER A 135 -9.52 -1.11 15.88
CA SER A 135 -10.22 -0.43 14.79
C SER A 135 -9.41 -0.46 13.50
N VAL A 136 -10.11 -0.55 12.37
CA VAL A 136 -9.52 -0.58 11.04
C VAL A 136 -10.15 0.52 10.20
N SER A 137 -9.35 1.24 9.43
CA SER A 137 -9.84 2.26 8.50
C SER A 137 -9.22 2.06 7.12
N LEU A 138 -10.06 1.81 6.11
CA LEU A 138 -9.63 1.62 4.74
C LEU A 138 -10.11 2.78 3.88
N THR A 139 -9.19 3.36 3.11
CA THR A 139 -9.52 4.34 2.08
C THR A 139 -9.36 3.71 0.71
N TYR A 140 -10.39 3.77 -0.12
CA TYR A 140 -10.32 3.42 -1.52
C TYR A 140 -10.15 4.72 -2.31
N ALA A 141 -9.07 4.85 -3.07
CA ALA A 141 -8.77 6.04 -3.85
C ALA A 141 -8.58 5.68 -5.32
N TRP A 142 -9.15 6.46 -6.23
CA TRP A 142 -9.00 6.20 -7.66
C TRP A 142 -7.80 6.94 -8.22
N MET A 143 -7.01 6.24 -9.03
CA MET A 143 -5.80 6.73 -9.67
C MET A 143 -5.79 6.35 -11.15
N ASN A 144 -5.39 7.28 -12.01
CA ASN A 144 -5.22 6.98 -13.43
C ASN A 144 -4.03 6.04 -13.65
N ARG A 145 -4.14 5.16 -14.64
CA ARG A 145 -3.15 4.11 -14.90
C ARG A 145 -1.82 4.74 -15.33
N PRO A 146 -0.72 4.54 -14.59
CA PRO A 146 0.60 4.89 -15.10
C PRO A 146 0.95 3.94 -16.26
N VAL A 147 1.54 4.49 -17.33
CA VAL A 147 1.93 3.74 -18.53
C VAL A 147 3.41 3.86 -18.85
N SER A 148 4.07 4.95 -18.45
CA SER A 148 5.53 5.08 -18.53
C SER A 148 6.05 6.00 -17.43
N ILE A 149 7.26 5.73 -16.94
CA ILE A 149 7.94 6.57 -15.95
C ILE A 149 9.30 6.94 -16.49
N THR A 150 9.57 8.23 -16.67
CA THR A 150 10.88 8.73 -17.09
C THR A 150 11.54 9.45 -15.94
N VAL A 151 12.72 8.98 -15.53
CA VAL A 151 13.56 9.63 -14.54
C VAL A 151 14.64 10.43 -15.27
N VAL A 152 14.63 11.75 -15.09
CA VAL A 152 15.63 12.65 -15.62
C VAL A 152 16.49 13.15 -14.47
N GLN A 153 17.80 12.93 -14.55
CA GLN A 153 18.73 13.45 -13.55
C GLN A 153 19.22 14.82 -13.99
N MET A 154 19.03 15.84 -13.16
CA MET A 154 19.25 17.23 -13.51
C MET A 154 20.39 17.79 -12.67
N ASP A 155 21.26 18.59 -13.29
CA ASP A 155 22.29 19.33 -12.57
C ASP A 155 21.74 20.63 -11.94
N LYS A 156 22.58 21.36 -11.21
CA LYS A 156 22.21 22.65 -10.57
C LYS A 156 21.84 23.77 -11.55
N ASN A 157 22.19 23.62 -12.83
CA ASN A 157 21.88 24.57 -13.90
C ASN A 157 20.61 24.17 -14.66
N ASN A 158 19.94 23.09 -14.25
CA ASN A 158 18.79 22.48 -14.93
C ASN A 158 19.14 21.85 -16.29
N GLU A 159 20.38 21.40 -16.45
CA GLU A 159 20.80 20.58 -17.59
C GLU A 159 20.64 19.09 -17.25
N ALA A 160 20.09 18.32 -18.18
CA ALA A 160 19.91 16.88 -18.00
C ALA A 160 21.27 16.17 -18.10
N LEU A 161 21.66 15.48 -17.04
CA LEU A 161 22.83 14.60 -16.99
C LEU A 161 22.50 13.24 -17.61
N SER A 162 21.31 12.70 -17.31
CA SER A 162 20.82 11.45 -17.87
C SER A 162 19.28 11.43 -17.93
N ARG A 163 18.74 10.53 -18.77
CA ARG A 163 17.31 10.29 -18.94
C ARG A 163 17.11 8.80 -19.20
N GLU A 164 16.29 8.17 -18.36
CA GLU A 164 15.92 6.76 -18.53
C GLU A 164 14.42 6.59 -18.36
N THR A 165 13.81 5.72 -19.17
CA THR A 165 12.37 5.43 -19.14
C THR A 165 12.17 3.98 -18.75
N TYR A 166 11.27 3.76 -17.80
CA TYR A 166 10.92 2.48 -17.23
C TYR A 166 9.43 2.18 -17.47
N ASP A 167 9.12 0.89 -17.60
CA ASP A 167 7.75 0.42 -17.46
C ASP A 167 7.33 0.56 -15.97
N PRO A 168 6.08 0.92 -15.67
CA PRO A 168 5.61 0.99 -14.29
C PRO A 168 5.86 -0.31 -13.51
N GLY A 169 6.48 -0.20 -12.33
CA GLY A 169 6.84 -1.35 -11.50
C GLY A 169 8.17 -2.02 -11.86
N THR A 170 8.98 -1.38 -12.72
CA THR A 170 10.29 -1.88 -13.16
C THR A 170 11.46 -0.96 -12.82
N LEU A 171 11.24 0.09 -12.03
CA LEU A 171 12.35 0.89 -11.50
C LEU A 171 13.27 -0.01 -10.66
N PRO A 172 14.58 0.30 -10.59
CA PRO A 172 15.49 -0.46 -9.73
C PRO A 172 15.14 -0.22 -8.26
N GLU A 173 15.36 -1.21 -7.39
CA GLU A 173 15.24 -1.05 -5.93
C GLU A 173 16.13 0.09 -5.40
N THR A 174 17.29 0.30 -6.04
CA THR A 174 18.21 1.41 -5.76
C THR A 174 18.60 2.12 -7.03
N LEU A 175 18.29 3.41 -7.10
CA LEU A 175 18.73 4.31 -8.16
C LEU A 175 19.94 5.12 -7.67
N ARG A 176 21.11 4.87 -8.26
CA ARG A 176 22.31 5.69 -8.02
C ARG A 176 22.34 6.85 -8.99
N THR A 177 22.50 8.07 -8.48
CA THR A 177 22.54 9.23 -9.36
C THR A 177 23.89 9.36 -10.07
N GLU A 178 23.92 10.07 -11.19
CA GLU A 178 25.14 10.57 -11.80
C GLU A 178 25.84 11.54 -10.83
N SER A 179 27.16 11.63 -10.94
CA SER A 179 27.93 12.64 -10.20
C SER A 179 27.49 14.04 -10.60
N GLY A 180 27.17 14.87 -9.61
CA GLY A 180 26.71 16.26 -9.84
C GLY A 180 25.21 16.39 -10.10
N ALA A 181 24.43 15.31 -10.03
CA ALA A 181 22.98 15.41 -10.00
C ALA A 181 22.52 16.21 -8.78
N ALA A 182 21.74 17.26 -9.03
CA ALA A 182 21.17 18.13 -8.01
C ALA A 182 19.75 17.73 -7.64
N TYR A 183 18.97 17.22 -8.61
CA TYR A 183 17.61 16.72 -8.39
C TYR A 183 17.20 15.73 -9.49
N LEU A 184 16.15 14.97 -9.26
CA LEU A 184 15.45 14.15 -10.24
C LEU A 184 14.18 14.88 -10.68
N LEU A 185 13.93 14.90 -11.99
CA LEU A 185 12.62 15.18 -12.56
C LEU A 185 12.01 13.84 -12.98
N VAL A 186 10.98 13.41 -12.25
CA VAL A 186 10.23 12.19 -12.55
C VAL A 186 8.99 12.57 -13.35
N GLU A 187 8.94 12.15 -14.60
CA GLU A 187 7.81 12.34 -15.51
C GLU A 187 7.01 11.04 -15.58
N ILE A 188 5.75 11.06 -15.15
CA ILE A 188 4.87 9.89 -15.14
C ILE A 188 3.76 10.12 -16.17
N GLU A 189 3.79 9.34 -17.25
CA GLU A 189 2.68 9.31 -18.20
C GLU A 189 1.57 8.45 -17.62
N LYS A 190 0.35 9.01 -17.58
CA LYS A 190 -0.85 8.33 -17.11
C LYS A 190 -1.92 8.37 -18.18
N THR A 191 -2.77 7.35 -18.19
CA THR A 191 -3.94 7.26 -19.06
C THR A 191 -5.22 7.27 -18.22
N ASP A 192 -6.17 8.12 -18.57
CA ASP A 192 -7.49 8.19 -17.94
C ASP A 192 -8.44 7.07 -18.43
N GLY A 193 -9.66 7.06 -17.87
CA GLY A 193 -10.70 6.09 -18.22
C GLY A 193 -11.20 6.15 -19.68
N ASP A 194 -10.93 7.24 -20.41
CA ASP A 194 -11.26 7.42 -21.83
C ASP A 194 -10.09 7.05 -22.76
N GLY A 195 -8.92 6.72 -22.20
CA GLY A 195 -7.72 6.44 -22.97
C GLY A 195 -6.88 7.69 -23.29
N ASN A 196 -7.17 8.85 -22.71
CA ASN A 196 -6.36 10.05 -22.94
C ASN A 196 -5.11 10.01 -22.05
N SER A 197 -3.95 10.25 -22.66
CA SER A 197 -2.70 10.38 -21.92
C SER A 197 -2.48 11.81 -21.41
N TYR A 198 -1.90 11.94 -20.22
CA TYR A 198 -1.33 13.18 -19.69
C TYR A 198 -0.06 12.87 -18.89
N MET A 199 0.71 13.91 -18.59
CA MET A 199 1.99 13.80 -17.91
C MET A 199 1.93 14.47 -16.54
N GLU A 200 2.21 13.70 -15.49
CA GLU A 200 2.50 14.21 -14.15
C GLU A 200 4.01 14.42 -13.99
N ARG A 201 4.42 15.43 -13.23
CA ARG A 201 5.83 15.71 -12.95
C ARG A 201 6.06 15.91 -11.48
N GLN A 202 7.08 15.24 -10.96
CA GLN A 202 7.50 15.32 -9.57
C GLN A 202 9.00 15.64 -9.52
N LEU A 203 9.40 16.42 -8.52
CA LEU A 203 10.80 16.76 -8.26
C LEU A 203 11.22 16.06 -6.98
N TYR A 204 12.41 15.46 -7.02
CA TYR A 204 13.05 14.85 -5.85
C TYR A 204 14.48 15.37 -5.73
N ASP A 205 14.91 15.73 -4.53
CA ASP A 205 16.24 16.24 -4.25
C ASP A 205 16.84 15.59 -2.98
N PRO A 206 18.15 15.80 -2.68
CA PRO A 206 18.80 15.18 -1.52
C PRO A 206 18.20 15.51 -0.16
N SER A 207 17.35 16.53 -0.05
CA SER A 207 16.65 16.90 1.18
C SER A 207 15.37 16.09 1.41
N ASP A 208 14.85 15.41 0.37
CA ASP A 208 13.72 14.51 0.50
C ASP A 208 14.10 13.32 1.37
N LYS A 209 13.32 13.14 2.44
CA LYS A 209 13.52 12.05 3.40
C LYS A 209 12.72 10.80 3.03
N GLU A 210 11.85 10.92 2.04
CA GLU A 210 10.98 9.87 1.56
C GLU A 210 11.62 9.17 0.35
N GLN A 211 11.31 7.89 0.18
CA GLN A 211 11.76 7.15 -1.00
C GLN A 211 11.06 7.66 -2.25
N LEU A 212 11.65 7.40 -3.43
CA LEU A 212 10.93 7.60 -4.67
C LEU A 212 9.87 6.50 -4.78
N ILE A 213 8.60 6.86 -4.60
CA ILE A 213 7.48 5.93 -4.70
C ILE A 213 6.81 6.10 -6.07
N THR A 214 6.72 5.01 -6.82
CA THR A 214 6.01 4.99 -8.09
C THR A 214 4.93 3.90 -8.10
N PHE A 215 3.87 4.10 -8.85
CA PHE A 215 2.73 3.18 -8.89
C PHE A 215 2.73 2.36 -10.19
N TYR A 216 2.13 1.18 -10.13
CA TYR A 216 1.88 0.32 -11.29
C TYR A 216 0.52 -0.36 -11.18
N ALA A 217 -0.15 -0.55 -12.31
CA ALA A 217 -1.43 -1.24 -12.35
C ALA A 217 -1.23 -2.76 -12.28
N MET A 218 -1.87 -3.39 -11.31
CA MET A 218 -1.92 -4.84 -11.15
C MET A 218 -3.03 -5.45 -12.04
N GLU A 219 -2.95 -6.75 -12.32
CA GLU A 219 -3.96 -7.47 -13.13
C GLU A 219 -5.36 -7.43 -12.52
N ASN A 220 -5.45 -7.33 -11.19
CA ASN A 220 -6.71 -7.30 -10.44
C ASN A 220 -7.39 -5.92 -10.41
N GLY A 221 -6.85 -4.92 -11.11
CA GLY A 221 -7.42 -3.56 -11.17
C GLY A 221 -7.06 -2.65 -9.99
N LEU A 222 -6.20 -3.10 -9.08
CA LEU A 222 -5.60 -2.28 -8.04
C LEU A 222 -4.26 -1.70 -8.50
N MET A 223 -3.75 -0.70 -7.78
CA MET A 223 -2.37 -0.24 -7.95
C MET A 223 -1.47 -0.85 -6.90
N GLY A 224 -0.32 -1.37 -7.32
CA GLY A 224 0.81 -1.59 -6.43
C GLY A 224 1.69 -0.34 -6.38
N ALA A 225 2.50 -0.24 -5.33
CA ALA A 225 3.59 0.74 -5.26
C ALA A 225 4.95 0.05 -5.32
N GLN A 226 5.91 0.76 -5.87
CA GLN A 226 7.31 0.40 -5.91
C GLN A 226 8.11 1.50 -5.24
N ASP A 227 8.80 1.13 -4.17
CA ASP A 227 9.73 2.00 -3.46
C ASP A 227 11.11 1.89 -4.09
N THR A 228 11.70 3.03 -4.45
CA THR A 228 13.05 3.14 -4.99
C THR A 228 13.89 4.00 -4.05
N THR A 229 14.95 3.40 -3.50
CA THR A 229 15.94 4.14 -2.73
C THR A 229 16.83 4.95 -3.67
N VAL A 230 16.93 6.27 -3.45
CA VAL A 230 17.80 7.14 -4.25
C VAL A 230 19.12 7.38 -3.52
N GLU A 231 20.22 6.91 -4.11
CA GLU A 231 21.58 7.11 -3.61
C GLU A 231 22.27 8.26 -4.35
N TRP A 232 22.21 9.45 -3.75
CA TRP A 232 22.83 10.66 -4.28
C TRP A 232 24.36 10.59 -4.25
N GLN A 233 24.97 10.72 -5.42
CA GLN A 233 26.42 10.83 -5.53
C GLN A 233 26.86 12.27 -5.25
N ALA A 234 27.83 12.44 -4.34
CA ALA A 234 28.43 13.74 -4.08
C ALA A 234 29.10 14.28 -5.35
N GLY A 235 28.78 15.52 -5.73
CA GLY A 235 29.55 16.22 -6.75
C GLY A 235 30.94 16.58 -6.23
N GLU A 236 31.97 16.41 -7.06
CA GLU A 236 33.31 16.99 -6.82
C GLU A 236 33.30 18.53 -6.88
#